data_AF-A0A368FS40-F1
#
_entry.id   AF-A0A368FS40-F1
#
_cell.length_a   1.000
_cell.length_b   1.000
_cell.length_c   1.000
_cell.angle_alpha   90.00
_cell.angle_beta   90.00
_cell.angle_gamma   90.00
#
_symmetry.space_group_name_H-M   'P 1'
#
loop_
_entity.id
_entity.type
_entity.pdbx_description
1 polymer ?
#
loop_
_entity_poly.entity_id
_entity_poly.type
_entity_poly.pdbx_seq_one_letter_code
_entity_poly.pdbx_strand_id
1 'polypeptide(L)'
;MKPIDEDRTFNDYMNRMNQVEEVVKKVYLLQALPSCIQGCALKAMEFTSNKRPLRDIKGGLIKKDEAFARARITEIGKRCKKCEIIDYLPFLVDDDGQYLGYNSKTNIMYYDAINHFNRFGKERIQALYTRLANELESNGI
;
A
#
# COMPACT_ATOMS: atom_id res chain seq x y z
N MET A 1 -17.88 -1.01 -12.64
CA MET A 1 -17.00 -2.18 -12.82
C MET A 1 -17.84 -3.29 -13.43
N LYS A 2 -17.30 -4.07 -14.37
CA LYS A 2 -17.96 -5.33 -14.77
C LYS A 2 -18.01 -6.29 -13.57
N PRO A 3 -18.85 -7.34 -13.60
CA PRO A 3 -18.71 -8.45 -12.65
C PRO A 3 -17.25 -8.88 -12.54
N ILE A 4 -16.79 -9.23 -11.33
CA ILE A 4 -15.36 -9.47 -11.07
C ILE A 4 -14.78 -10.58 -11.96
N ASP A 5 -15.59 -11.58 -12.32
CA ASP A 5 -15.20 -12.69 -13.21
C ASP A 5 -15.05 -12.27 -14.68
N GLU A 6 -15.60 -11.12 -15.07
CA GLU A 6 -15.41 -10.53 -16.40
C GLU A 6 -14.30 -9.49 -16.44
N ASP A 7 -13.68 -9.18 -15.28
CA ASP A 7 -12.60 -8.22 -15.19
C ASP A 7 -11.29 -8.88 -15.66
N ARG A 8 -10.78 -8.42 -16.81
CA ARG A 8 -9.55 -8.94 -17.40
C ARG A 8 -8.35 -8.82 -16.46
N THR A 9 -8.21 -7.72 -15.73
CA THR A 9 -7.10 -7.50 -14.80
C THR A 9 -7.17 -8.48 -13.63
N PHE A 10 -8.37 -8.73 -13.10
CA PHE A 10 -8.59 -9.76 -12.10
C PHE A 10 -8.23 -11.15 -12.63
N ASN A 11 -8.72 -11.53 -13.81
CA ASN A 11 -8.47 -12.84 -14.40
C ASN A 11 -6.97 -13.08 -14.67
N ASP A 12 -6.27 -12.09 -15.22
CA ASP A 12 -4.82 -12.17 -15.44
C ASP A 12 -4.05 -12.32 -14.12
N TYR A 13 -4.48 -11.62 -13.06
CA TYR A 13 -3.87 -11.74 -11.73
C TYR A 13 -4.19 -13.11 -11.09
N MET A 14 -5.44 -13.58 -11.15
CA MET A 14 -5.83 -14.88 -10.62
C MET A 14 -5.07 -16.04 -11.30
N ASN A 15 -4.88 -15.97 -12.63
CA ASN A 15 -4.10 -16.96 -13.37
C ASN A 15 -2.65 -17.04 -12.88
N ARG A 16 -2.00 -15.88 -12.65
CA ARG A 16 -0.64 -15.84 -12.07
C ARG A 16 -0.64 -16.34 -10.63
N MET A 17 -1.67 -16.00 -9.85
CA MET A 17 -1.77 -16.42 -8.46
C MET A 17 -1.86 -17.94 -8.34
N ASN A 18 -2.66 -18.59 -9.18
CA ASN A 18 -2.77 -20.05 -9.23
C ASN A 18 -1.39 -20.70 -9.45
N GLN A 19 -0.60 -20.19 -10.39
CA GLN A 19 0.75 -20.71 -10.68
C GLN A 19 1.71 -20.54 -9.48
N VAL A 20 1.65 -19.39 -8.80
CA VAL A 20 2.50 -19.14 -7.62
C VAL A 20 2.05 -20.03 -6.45
N GLU A 21 0.75 -20.17 -6.24
CA GLU A 21 0.18 -20.96 -5.16
C GLU A 21 0.58 -22.43 -5.23
N GLU A 22 0.78 -23.00 -6.41
CA GLU A 22 1.20 -24.40 -6.60
C GLU A 22 2.58 -24.69 -5.98
N VAL A 23 3.51 -23.74 -6.04
CA VAL A 23 4.94 -23.98 -5.72
C VAL A 23 5.39 -23.40 -4.38
N VAL A 24 4.53 -22.65 -3.69
CA VAL A 24 4.86 -21.99 -2.41
C VAL A 24 4.09 -22.57 -1.23
N LYS A 25 4.62 -22.35 -0.02
CA LYS A 25 3.92 -22.68 1.23
C LYS A 25 2.85 -21.64 1.59
N LYS A 26 3.15 -20.35 1.36
CA LYS A 26 2.29 -19.21 1.68
C LYS A 26 2.60 -18.04 0.75
N VAL A 27 1.60 -17.23 0.43
CA VAL A 27 1.75 -16.00 -0.36
C VAL A 27 1.26 -14.81 0.47
N TYR A 28 2.08 -13.77 0.59
CA TYR A 28 1.64 -12.51 1.15
C TYR A 28 1.23 -11.56 0.03
N LEU A 29 -0.05 -11.21 -0.02
CA LEU A 29 -0.61 -10.30 -1.02
C LEU A 29 -0.65 -8.90 -0.44
N LEU A 30 0.21 -8.02 -0.95
CA LEU A 30 0.15 -6.61 -0.57
C LEU A 30 -1.11 -5.97 -1.14
N GLN A 31 -1.94 -5.43 -0.26
CA GLN A 31 -3.11 -4.65 -0.61
C GLN A 31 -2.72 -3.31 -1.27
N ALA A 32 -3.56 -2.83 -2.18
CA ALA A 32 -3.33 -1.57 -2.87
C ALA A 32 -3.39 -0.38 -1.90
N LEU A 33 -2.37 0.48 -2.00
CA LEU A 33 -2.30 1.80 -1.37
C LEU A 33 -2.79 2.86 -2.35
N PRO A 34 -3.41 3.96 -1.87
CA PRO A 34 -3.76 5.08 -2.74
C PRO A 34 -2.53 5.60 -3.50
N SER A 35 -2.68 5.77 -4.81
CA SER A 35 -1.59 6.19 -5.68
C SER A 35 -1.14 7.63 -5.38
N CYS A 36 0.18 7.86 -5.37
CA CYS A 36 0.74 9.20 -5.42
C CYS A 36 0.55 9.80 -6.82
N ILE A 37 0.36 11.12 -6.91
CA ILE A 37 0.50 11.80 -8.20
C ILE A 37 1.94 11.69 -8.71
N GLN A 38 2.12 11.79 -10.03
CA GLN A 38 3.46 11.77 -10.63
C GLN A 38 4.35 12.85 -10.01
N GLY A 39 5.53 12.44 -9.55
CA GLY A 39 6.51 13.31 -8.90
C GLY A 39 6.06 13.85 -7.55
N CYS A 40 5.26 13.11 -6.77
CA CYS A 40 4.69 13.65 -5.53
C CYS A 40 5.72 14.15 -4.51
N ALA A 41 6.88 13.49 -4.38
CA ALA A 41 7.95 14.00 -3.54
C ALA A 41 8.54 15.32 -4.06
N LEU A 42 8.70 15.47 -5.38
CA LEU A 42 9.14 16.74 -5.99
C LEU A 42 8.12 17.86 -5.75
N LYS A 43 6.83 17.58 -5.94
CA LYS A 43 5.74 18.53 -5.67
C LYS A 43 5.66 18.90 -4.20
N ALA A 44 5.88 17.95 -3.29
CA ALA A 44 5.96 18.21 -1.86
C ALA A 44 7.14 19.13 -1.52
N MET A 45 8.32 18.90 -2.11
CA MET A 45 9.49 19.76 -1.93
C MET A 45 9.28 21.17 -2.49
N GLU A 46 8.66 21.31 -3.66
CA GLU A 46 8.30 22.61 -4.23
C GLU A 46 7.26 23.35 -3.36
N PHE A 47 6.32 22.62 -2.77
CA PHE A 47 5.34 23.20 -1.86
C PHE A 47 6.02 23.74 -0.60
N THR A 48 6.95 22.99 -0.01
CA THR A 48 7.63 23.37 1.23
C THR A 48 8.74 24.40 1.02
N SER A 49 9.33 24.51 -0.17
CA SER A 49 10.32 25.55 -0.50
C SER A 49 9.76 26.96 -0.31
N ASN A 50 8.44 27.12 -0.45
CA ASN A 50 7.70 28.36 -0.19
C ASN A 50 7.36 28.59 1.30
N LYS A 51 8.04 27.90 2.22
CA LYS A 51 7.82 27.93 3.69
C LYS A 51 6.40 27.49 4.12
N ARG A 52 5.68 26.76 3.27
CA ARG A 52 4.36 26.22 3.58
C ARG A 52 4.49 24.81 4.17
N PRO A 53 3.86 24.51 5.31
CA PRO A 53 3.90 23.16 5.87
C PRO A 53 3.06 22.19 5.03
N LEU A 54 3.50 20.94 4.90
CA LEU A 54 2.81 19.91 4.09
C LEU A 54 1.35 19.71 4.51
N ARG A 55 0.98 19.91 5.78
CA ARG A 55 -0.43 19.83 6.22
C ARG A 55 -1.37 20.70 5.36
N ASP A 56 -0.88 21.81 4.81
CA ASP A 56 -1.68 22.73 3.99
C ASP A 56 -1.96 22.17 2.58
N ILE A 57 -1.18 21.19 2.10
CA ILE A 57 -1.44 20.52 0.81
C ILE A 57 -2.58 19.48 0.93
N LYS A 58 -2.89 19.03 2.16
CA LYS A 58 -3.93 18.02 2.45
C LYS A 58 -3.75 16.78 1.54
N GLY A 59 -4.84 16.20 1.04
CA GLY A 59 -4.80 15.10 0.07
C GLY A 59 -4.32 15.48 -1.34
N GLY A 60 -3.75 16.68 -1.56
CA GLY A 60 -3.35 17.17 -2.89
C GLY A 60 -2.26 16.37 -3.58
N LEU A 61 -1.56 15.49 -2.86
CA LEU A 61 -0.54 14.58 -3.41
C LEU A 61 -1.09 13.20 -3.80
N ILE A 62 -2.32 12.89 -3.40
CA ILE A 62 -2.89 11.55 -3.55
C ILE A 62 -3.90 11.56 -4.69
N LYS A 63 -3.69 10.68 -5.67
CA LYS A 63 -4.68 10.37 -6.68
C LYS A 63 -5.77 9.54 -6.01
N LYS A 64 -7.00 10.05 -6.01
CA LYS A 64 -8.09 9.45 -5.25
C LYS A 64 -8.44 8.04 -5.76
N ASP A 65 -8.27 7.14 -4.80
CA ASP A 65 -8.85 5.82 -4.55
C ASP A 65 -8.60 4.68 -5.56
N GLU A 66 -7.89 3.67 -5.07
CA GLU A 66 -7.60 2.38 -5.71
C GLU A 66 -8.71 1.36 -5.41
N ALA A 67 -9.95 1.79 -5.18
CA ALA A 67 -11.06 0.93 -4.75
C ALA A 67 -11.23 -0.32 -5.62
N PHE A 68 -11.05 -0.20 -6.93
CA PHE A 68 -11.11 -1.34 -7.85
C PHE A 68 -9.92 -2.30 -7.66
N ALA A 69 -8.69 -1.79 -7.49
CA ALA A 69 -7.55 -2.64 -7.21
C ALA A 69 -7.71 -3.36 -5.87
N ARG A 70 -8.20 -2.64 -4.84
CA ARG A 70 -8.50 -3.23 -3.54
C ARG A 70 -9.55 -4.33 -3.63
N ALA A 71 -10.64 -4.10 -4.36
CA ALA A 71 -11.67 -5.10 -4.59
C ALA A 71 -11.12 -6.36 -5.29
N ARG A 72 -10.27 -6.18 -6.32
CA ARG A 72 -9.61 -7.30 -7.02
C ARG A 72 -8.70 -8.10 -6.09
N ILE A 73 -7.82 -7.44 -5.34
CA ILE A 73 -6.91 -8.12 -4.40
C ILE A 73 -7.69 -8.84 -3.29
N THR A 74 -8.73 -8.21 -2.75
CA THR A 74 -9.62 -8.83 -1.77
C THR A 74 -10.27 -10.09 -2.34
N GLU A 75 -10.75 -10.06 -3.58
CA GLU A 75 -11.35 -11.24 -4.19
C GLU A 75 -10.32 -12.36 -4.43
N ILE A 76 -9.09 -12.02 -4.85
CA ILE A 76 -8.02 -13.01 -4.99
C ILE A 76 -7.69 -13.66 -3.64
N GLY A 77 -7.59 -12.88 -2.57
CA GLY A 77 -7.33 -13.42 -1.23
C GLY A 77 -8.44 -14.33 -0.71
N LYS A 78 -9.69 -14.19 -1.19
CA LYS A 78 -10.77 -15.14 -0.88
C LYS A 78 -10.63 -16.46 -1.65
N ARG A 79 -10.10 -16.42 -2.87
CA ARG A 79 -10.04 -17.59 -3.77
C ARG A 79 -8.74 -18.38 -3.63
N CYS A 80 -7.64 -17.72 -3.31
CA CYS A 80 -6.35 -18.35 -3.01
C CYS A 80 -6.34 -18.94 -1.60
N LYS A 81 -6.03 -20.22 -1.46
CA LYS A 81 -6.06 -20.96 -0.19
C LYS A 81 -4.80 -20.74 0.65
N LYS A 82 -3.68 -20.42 0.02
CA LYS A 82 -2.38 -20.17 0.69
C LYS A 82 -2.05 -18.68 0.86
N CYS A 83 -3.00 -17.79 0.55
CA CYS A 83 -2.74 -16.35 0.57
C CYS A 83 -3.13 -15.69 1.90
N GLU A 84 -2.31 -14.76 2.36
CA GLU A 84 -2.66 -13.77 3.39
C GLU A 84 -2.55 -12.38 2.80
N ILE A 85 -3.62 -11.59 2.88
CA ILE A 85 -3.56 -10.18 2.51
C ILE A 85 -2.88 -9.39 3.62
N ILE A 86 -1.85 -8.62 3.27
CA ILE A 86 -1.19 -7.66 4.16
C ILE A 86 -1.53 -6.23 3.69
N ASP A 87 -1.76 -5.32 4.62
CA ASP A 87 -2.16 -3.94 4.29
C ASP A 87 -1.32 -2.92 5.05
N TYR A 88 -0.63 -2.06 4.30
CA TYR A 88 0.15 -0.96 4.86
C TYR A 88 -0.72 0.23 5.25
N LEU A 89 -1.91 0.38 4.66
CA LEU A 89 -2.73 1.58 4.80
C LEU A 89 -3.00 1.95 6.27
N PRO A 90 -3.39 1.02 7.17
CA PRO A 90 -3.66 1.35 8.57
C PRO A 90 -2.46 1.93 9.34
N PHE A 91 -1.22 1.68 8.87
CA PHE A 91 0.00 2.18 9.50
C PHE A 91 0.44 3.55 8.97
N LEU A 92 -0.17 4.02 7.88
CA LEU A 92 0.25 5.19 7.12
C LEU A 92 -0.78 6.33 7.13
N VAL A 93 -1.99 6.06 7.62
CA VAL A 93 -3.02 7.09 7.80
C VAL A 93 -2.69 8.04 8.96
N ASP A 94 -3.24 9.24 8.89
CA ASP A 94 -3.23 10.18 10.00
C ASP A 94 -4.30 9.85 11.06
N ASP A 95 -4.43 10.71 12.07
CA ASP A 95 -5.38 10.53 13.17
C ASP A 95 -6.85 10.54 12.69
N ASP A 96 -7.12 11.11 11.51
CA ASP A 96 -8.45 11.15 10.88
C ASP A 96 -8.67 9.96 9.92
N GLY A 97 -7.74 9.02 9.86
CA GLY A 97 -7.81 7.87 8.95
C GLY A 97 -7.50 8.21 7.49
N GLN A 98 -6.96 9.39 7.20
CA GLN A 98 -6.60 9.82 5.85
C GLN A 98 -5.16 9.46 5.52
N TYR A 99 -4.97 8.82 4.39
CA TYR A 99 -3.64 8.60 3.85
C TYR A 99 -3.22 9.80 2.99
N LEU A 100 -2.15 10.47 3.43
CA LEU A 100 -1.65 11.70 2.80
C LEU A 100 -0.30 11.50 2.08
N GLY A 101 0.38 10.38 2.32
CA GLY A 101 1.74 10.12 1.84
C GLY A 101 2.84 10.85 2.61
N TYR A 102 2.47 11.56 3.68
CA TYR A 102 3.37 12.29 4.58
C TYR A 102 2.78 12.39 5.99
N ASN A 103 3.64 12.74 6.95
CA ASN A 103 3.25 13.09 8.31
C ASN A 103 2.89 14.59 8.40
N SER A 104 1.61 14.90 8.62
CA SER A 104 1.10 16.27 8.70
C SER A 104 1.62 17.07 9.90
N LYS A 105 2.12 16.39 10.94
CA LYS A 105 2.67 17.02 12.16
C LYS A 105 4.15 17.35 12.02
N THR A 106 4.92 16.51 11.33
CA THR A 106 6.39 16.64 11.24
C THR A 106 6.90 17.15 9.89
N ASN A 107 6.03 17.32 8.88
CA ASN A 107 6.40 17.68 7.50
C ASN A 107 7.33 16.66 6.81
N ILE A 108 7.27 15.39 7.23
CA ILE A 108 8.11 14.32 6.68
C ILE A 108 7.31 13.48 5.68
N MET A 109 7.78 13.38 4.45
CA MET A 109 7.25 12.46 3.43
C MET A 109 7.57 11.01 3.79
N TYR A 110 6.70 10.08 3.39
CA TYR A 110 6.98 8.64 3.53
C TYR A 110 7.65 8.03 2.29
N TYR A 111 7.64 8.75 1.17
CA TYR A 111 8.19 8.29 -0.10
C TYR A 111 9.44 9.08 -0.53
N ASP A 112 10.27 8.46 -1.36
CA ASP A 112 11.34 9.12 -2.10
C ASP A 112 10.85 9.65 -3.47
N ALA A 113 11.77 10.22 -4.25
CA ALA A 113 11.46 10.81 -5.56
C ALA A 113 10.99 9.80 -6.63
N ILE A 114 11.17 8.50 -6.39
CA ILE A 114 10.79 7.41 -7.32
C ILE A 114 9.69 6.52 -6.73
N ASN A 115 8.98 7.00 -5.71
CA ASN A 115 7.83 6.35 -5.04
C ASN A 115 8.17 5.07 -4.25
N HIS A 116 9.40 4.91 -3.77
CA HIS A 116 9.69 3.89 -2.75
C HIS A 116 9.50 4.46 -1.35
N PHE A 117 9.17 3.60 -0.38
CA PHE A 117 9.20 4.02 1.03
C PHE A 117 10.63 4.39 1.43
N ASN A 118 10.80 5.61 1.92
CA ASN A 118 12.01 6.04 2.58
C ASN A 118 12.08 5.46 4.00
N ARG A 119 13.13 5.79 4.75
CA ARG A 119 13.32 5.30 6.13
C ARG A 119 12.09 5.54 7.03
N PHE A 120 11.49 6.72 6.97
CA PHE A 120 10.34 7.07 7.80
C PHE A 120 9.08 6.29 7.40
N GLY A 121 8.87 6.05 6.10
CA GLY A 121 7.80 5.18 5.62
C GLY A 121 7.99 3.73 6.08
N LYS A 122 9.22 3.22 6.03
CA LYS A 122 9.57 1.87 6.52
C LYS A 122 9.35 1.73 8.03
N GLU A 123 9.76 2.73 8.82
CA GLU A 123 9.54 2.75 10.27
C GLU A 123 8.05 2.66 10.63
N ARG A 124 7.15 3.30 9.86
CA ARG A 124 5.70 3.23 10.07
C ARG A 124 5.14 1.81 9.89
N ILE A 125 5.55 1.12 8.83
CA ILE A 125 5.06 -0.23 8.51
C ILE A 125 5.84 -1.33 9.24
N GLN A 126 6.87 -0.99 10.02
CA GLN A 126 7.72 -1.95 10.71
C GLN A 126 6.92 -2.88 11.63
N ALA A 127 5.90 -2.36 12.31
CA ALA A 127 5.07 -3.16 13.21
C ALA A 127 4.37 -4.33 12.49
N LEU A 128 3.93 -4.13 11.24
CA LEU A 128 3.37 -5.19 10.42
C LEU A 128 4.41 -6.27 10.11
N TYR A 129 5.60 -5.87 9.67
CA TYR A 129 6.66 -6.82 9.34
C TYR A 129 7.15 -7.59 10.57
N THR A 130 7.25 -6.93 11.73
CA THR A 130 7.58 -7.59 12.99
C THR A 130 6.52 -8.63 13.36
N ARG A 131 5.22 -8.31 13.21
CA ARG A 131 4.15 -9.30 13.40
C ARG A 131 4.34 -10.51 12.47
N LEU A 132 4.53 -10.27 11.17
CA LEU A 132 4.69 -11.32 10.17
C LEU A 132 5.93 -12.19 10.42
N ALA A 133 7.06 -11.59 10.83
CA ALA A 133 8.27 -12.32 11.18
C ALA A 133 8.02 -13.24 12.38
N ASN A 134 7.42 -12.72 13.45
CA ASN A 134 7.10 -13.52 14.64
C ASN A 134 6.15 -14.68 14.32
N GLU A 135 5.17 -14.46 13.43
CA GLU A 135 4.25 -15.52 12.97
C GLU A 135 4.98 -16.61 12.17
N LEU A 136 5.94 -16.24 11.32
CA LEU A 136 6.74 -17.20 10.56
C LEU A 136 7.63 -18.03 11.49
N GLU A 137 8.34 -17.37 12.41
CA GLU A 137 9.19 -18.02 13.41
C GLU A 137 8.38 -19.00 14.28
N SER A 138 7.20 -18.60 14.75
CA SER A 138 6.32 -19.44 15.58
C SER A 138 5.79 -20.66 14.83
N ASN A 139 5.62 -20.56 13.50
CA ASN A 139 5.14 -21.65 12.66
C ASN A 139 6.28 -22.54 12.11
N GLY A 140 7.54 -22.25 12.45
CA GLY A 140 8.69 -23.02 11.97
C GLY A 140 8.86 -22.98 10.45
N ILE A 141 8.45 -21.88 9.81
CA ILE A 141 8.60 -21.63 8.37
C ILE A 141 9.88 -20.86 8.10
#